data_AF-A0A6J4JEX1-F1
#
_entry.id   AF-A0A6J4JEX1-F1
#
_cell.length_a   1.000
_cell.length_b   1.000
_cell.length_c   1.000
_cell.angle_alpha   90.00
_cell.angle_beta   90.00
_cell.angle_gamma   90.00
#
_symmetry.space_group_name_H-M   'P 1'
#
loop_
_entity.id
_entity.type
_entity.pdbx_description
1 polymer ?
#
loop_
_entity_poly.entity_id
_entity_poly.type
_entity_poly.pdbx_seq_one_letter_code
_entity_poly.pdbx_strand_id
1 'polypeptide(L)'
;MTQPPGPYGPPQPAPPRMSLLPWLIVGGALLLSGAGIALVLLLRGGEGSGNSAATSTSSSPAATSTSARPTGEQSLGDLPGGAQVAEPTVTAGNAFVGSDEVALAFVDALADGDWQTAYDLSCVEVQDASTAAAADSGDPAYELGRYFYEQVLGGVGFSGGSFDGSQHDETTGTDIGAFTLDLDDGETFTLLVYVQADLTVCDFR
;
A
#
# COMPACT_ATOMS: atom_id res chain seq x y z
N MET A 1 -65.17 40.90 19.14
CA MET A 1 -64.08 40.01 19.60
C MET A 1 -63.43 39.44 18.35
N THR A 2 -62.27 39.99 17.96
CA THR A 2 -61.56 39.67 16.71
C THR A 2 -60.27 38.94 17.07
N GLN A 3 -60.12 37.71 16.59
CA GLN A 3 -58.99 36.82 16.85
C GLN A 3 -57.91 37.02 15.76
N PRO A 4 -56.63 37.20 16.12
CA PRO A 4 -55.55 37.32 15.13
C PRO A 4 -55.12 35.95 14.58
N PRO A 5 -54.73 35.87 13.29
CA PRO A 5 -54.21 34.64 12.67
C PRO A 5 -52.77 34.36 13.13
N GLY A 6 -52.50 33.11 13.51
CA GLY A 6 -51.21 32.62 14.00
C GLY A 6 -50.13 32.47 12.91
N PRO A 7 -48.86 32.26 13.32
CA PRO A 7 -47.70 32.38 12.45
C PRO A 7 -47.45 31.12 11.60
N TYR A 8 -46.90 31.35 10.42
CA TYR A 8 -46.47 30.35 9.44
C TYR A 8 -45.41 29.40 10.01
N GLY A 9 -45.62 28.10 9.79
CA GLY A 9 -44.67 27.05 10.16
C GLY A 9 -43.42 27.02 9.26
N PRO A 10 -42.35 26.33 9.70
CA PRO A 10 -41.08 26.26 8.98
C PRO A 10 -41.19 25.45 7.66
N PRO A 11 -40.38 25.78 6.65
CA PRO A 11 -40.40 25.12 5.34
C PRO A 11 -39.90 23.67 5.43
N GLN A 12 -40.54 22.79 4.66
CA GLN A 12 -40.14 21.38 4.53
C GLN A 12 -38.83 21.24 3.72
N PRO A 13 -37.94 20.29 4.08
CA PRO A 13 -36.75 19.99 3.29
C PRO A 13 -37.11 19.32 1.96
N ALA A 14 -36.46 19.78 0.88
CA ALA A 14 -36.64 19.23 -0.46
C ALA A 14 -35.98 17.85 -0.61
N PRO A 15 -36.55 16.93 -1.42
CA PRO A 15 -35.99 15.60 -1.61
C PRO A 15 -34.65 15.63 -2.39
N PRO A 16 -33.72 14.71 -2.07
CA PRO A 16 -32.40 14.64 -2.69
C PRO A 16 -32.50 14.25 -4.17
N ARG A 17 -31.77 14.97 -5.02
CA ARG A 17 -31.68 14.72 -6.46
C ARG A 17 -30.50 13.78 -6.72
N MET A 18 -30.76 12.56 -7.17
CA MET A 18 -29.72 11.62 -7.56
C MET A 18 -29.08 12.06 -8.88
N SER A 19 -27.77 12.36 -8.84
CA SER A 19 -26.97 12.68 -10.03
C SER A 19 -26.60 11.38 -10.75
N LEU A 20 -27.10 11.20 -11.98
CA LEU A 20 -26.86 10.04 -12.85
C LEU A 20 -25.51 10.08 -13.59
N LEU A 21 -24.71 11.15 -13.41
CA LEU A 21 -23.44 11.31 -14.12
C LEU A 21 -22.34 10.28 -13.76
N PRO A 22 -22.18 9.81 -12.51
CA PRO A 22 -21.10 8.88 -12.16
C PRO A 22 -21.22 7.52 -12.84
N TRP A 23 -22.45 7.05 -13.09
CA TRP A 23 -22.71 5.73 -13.65
C TRP A 23 -22.31 5.58 -15.13
N LEU A 24 -22.27 6.69 -15.89
CA LEU A 24 -21.87 6.66 -17.30
C LEU A 24 -20.35 6.49 -17.48
N ILE A 25 -19.53 6.92 -16.51
CA ILE A 25 -18.07 6.77 -16.57
C ILE A 25 -17.67 5.31 -16.37
N VAL A 26 -18.28 4.64 -15.38
CA VAL A 26 -18.03 3.22 -15.08
C VAL A 26 -18.46 2.31 -16.24
N GLY A 27 -19.58 2.63 -16.91
CA GLY A 27 -20.04 1.87 -18.08
C GLY A 27 -19.15 2.03 -19.33
N GLY A 28 -18.48 3.17 -19.49
CA GLY A 28 -17.63 3.45 -20.65
C GLY A 28 -16.28 2.71 -20.62
N ALA A 29 -15.65 2.62 -19.43
CA ALA A 29 -14.32 2.01 -19.28
C ALA A 29 -14.34 0.48 -19.53
N LEU A 30 -15.41 -0.20 -19.13
CA LEU A 30 -15.58 -1.65 -19.34
C LEU A 30 -15.68 -2.03 -20.83
N LEU A 31 -16.25 -1.16 -21.66
CA LEU A 31 -16.44 -1.40 -23.10
C LEU A 31 -15.14 -1.25 -23.89
N LEU A 32 -14.23 -0.37 -23.45
CA LEU A 32 -12.89 -0.21 -24.04
C LEU A 32 -11.93 -1.33 -23.65
N SER A 33 -12.01 -1.85 -22.42
CA SER A 33 -11.16 -2.96 -21.96
C SER A 33 -11.47 -4.29 -22.69
N GLY A 34 -12.75 -4.57 -22.99
CA GLY A 34 -13.14 -5.78 -23.72
C GLY A 34 -12.65 -5.82 -25.18
N ALA A 35 -12.55 -4.66 -25.86
CA ALA A 35 -12.10 -4.61 -27.25
C ALA A 35 -10.58 -4.85 -27.39
N GLY A 36 -9.78 -4.45 -26.38
CA GLY A 36 -8.33 -4.65 -26.38
C GLY A 36 -7.93 -6.12 -26.25
N ILE A 37 -8.60 -6.87 -25.36
CA ILE A 37 -8.28 -8.28 -25.08
C ILE A 37 -8.55 -9.19 -26.30
N ALA A 38 -9.64 -8.93 -27.04
CA ALA A 38 -9.95 -9.67 -28.26
C ALA A 38 -8.88 -9.48 -29.35
N LEU A 39 -8.26 -8.30 -29.41
CA LEU A 39 -7.25 -7.96 -30.40
C LEU A 39 -5.90 -8.64 -30.07
N VAL A 40 -5.52 -8.69 -28.80
CA VAL A 40 -4.30 -9.39 -28.35
C VAL A 40 -4.39 -10.91 -28.55
N LEU A 41 -5.55 -11.53 -28.29
CA LEU A 41 -5.73 -12.97 -28.48
C LEU A 41 -5.74 -13.38 -29.96
N LEU A 42 -6.19 -12.50 -30.86
CA LEU A 42 -6.09 -12.72 -32.31
C LEU A 42 -4.66 -12.53 -32.85
N LEU A 43 -3.83 -11.70 -32.20
CA LEU A 43 -2.42 -11.51 -32.60
C LEU A 43 -1.45 -12.54 -32.00
N ARG A 44 -1.78 -13.19 -30.86
CA ARG A 44 -0.91 -14.18 -30.20
C ARG A 44 -1.15 -15.64 -30.61
N GLY A 45 -2.06 -15.90 -31.54
CA GLY A 45 -2.30 -17.24 -32.06
C GLY A 45 -1.26 -17.69 -33.09
N GLY A 46 -0.18 -18.35 -32.66
CA GLY A 46 0.79 -18.95 -33.58
C GLY A 46 1.92 -19.79 -32.93
N GLU A 47 1.68 -21.11 -32.89
CA GLU A 47 2.64 -22.22 -33.09
C GLU A 47 3.68 -22.69 -32.01
N GLY A 48 3.75 -24.03 -31.86
CA GLY A 48 4.92 -24.84 -31.44
C GLY A 48 4.89 -25.39 -29.99
N SER A 49 4.52 -26.63 -29.66
CA SER A 49 5.11 -27.96 -29.93
C SER A 49 6.53 -28.20 -29.34
N GLY A 50 6.64 -29.13 -28.38
CA GLY A 50 7.80 -30.03 -28.27
C GLY A 50 8.65 -30.05 -26.98
N ASN A 51 8.50 -31.14 -26.20
CA ASN A 51 9.49 -31.91 -25.43
C ASN A 51 10.66 -31.26 -24.64
N SER A 52 10.78 -31.63 -23.34
CA SER A 52 11.96 -32.30 -22.73
C SER A 52 11.69 -32.52 -21.22
N ALA A 53 11.49 -33.76 -20.76
CA ALA A 53 12.50 -34.75 -20.36
C ALA A 53 13.09 -34.51 -18.95
N ALA A 54 12.93 -35.53 -18.13
CA ALA A 54 13.22 -35.64 -16.70
C ALA A 54 14.66 -35.30 -16.28
N THR A 55 14.84 -34.88 -15.02
CA THR A 55 16.07 -35.12 -14.26
C THR A 55 15.75 -35.37 -12.77
N SER A 56 16.35 -36.46 -12.29
CA SER A 56 16.39 -37.09 -10.97
C SER A 56 16.74 -36.11 -9.82
N THR A 57 16.53 -36.38 -8.52
CA THR A 57 17.14 -37.48 -7.74
C THR A 57 16.63 -37.44 -6.29
N SER A 58 16.55 -38.61 -5.66
CA SER A 58 16.16 -38.89 -4.28
C SER A 58 17.06 -38.29 -3.19
N SER A 59 16.51 -38.11 -1.99
CA SER A 59 17.21 -38.29 -0.70
C SER A 59 16.20 -38.68 0.39
N SER A 60 16.57 -39.70 1.19
CA SER A 60 15.78 -40.34 2.26
C SER A 60 16.17 -39.78 3.66
N PRO A 61 15.95 -40.48 4.79
CA PRO A 61 14.88 -40.26 5.79
C PRO A 61 15.40 -39.87 7.21
N ALA A 62 14.49 -39.51 8.15
CA ALA A 62 14.58 -39.75 9.62
C ALA A 62 13.36 -39.07 10.30
N ALA A 63 12.44 -39.77 11.00
CA ALA A 63 12.51 -40.46 12.30
C ALA A 63 12.30 -39.55 13.54
N THR A 64 11.08 -39.64 14.09
CA THR A 64 10.70 -39.81 15.52
C THR A 64 11.08 -38.80 16.63
N SER A 65 10.01 -38.31 17.27
CA SER A 65 9.76 -38.24 18.74
C SER A 65 10.45 -37.19 19.60
N THR A 66 9.65 -36.40 20.34
CA THR A 66 9.40 -36.54 21.80
C THR A 66 9.00 -35.19 22.44
N SER A 67 7.97 -35.27 23.27
CA SER A 67 7.43 -34.25 24.16
C SER A 67 8.39 -33.86 25.29
N ALA A 68 8.50 -32.57 25.61
CA ALA A 68 8.82 -32.12 26.97
C ALA A 68 8.41 -30.65 27.17
N ARG A 69 7.37 -30.44 27.97
CA ARG A 69 7.11 -29.20 28.70
C ARG A 69 7.98 -29.20 29.96
N PRO A 70 8.58 -28.07 30.32
CA PRO A 70 8.52 -27.67 31.71
C PRO A 70 8.11 -26.21 31.90
N THR A 71 7.34 -26.03 32.97
CA THR A 71 6.94 -24.80 33.62
C THR A 71 8.17 -24.02 34.08
N GLY A 72 8.17 -22.71 33.84
CA GLY A 72 9.17 -21.77 34.36
C GLY A 72 8.52 -20.42 34.59
N GLU A 73 7.81 -20.28 35.71
CA GLU A 73 7.56 -19.00 36.34
C GLU A 73 8.91 -18.39 36.71
N GLN A 74 9.29 -17.30 36.03
CA GLN A 74 10.23 -16.34 36.59
C GLN A 74 9.50 -15.00 36.72
N SER A 75 9.02 -14.80 37.94
CA SER A 75 8.72 -13.50 38.52
C SER A 75 9.98 -12.64 38.47
N LEU A 76 9.95 -11.60 37.64
CA LEU A 76 10.93 -10.51 37.65
C LEU A 76 10.16 -9.20 37.77
N GLY A 77 10.27 -8.61 38.97
CA GLY A 77 10.51 -7.17 39.11
C GLY A 77 9.37 -6.24 38.72
N ASP A 78 8.66 -5.80 39.74
CA ASP A 78 8.06 -4.46 39.85
C ASP A 78 8.95 -3.38 39.18
N LEU A 79 8.50 -2.85 38.04
CA LEU A 79 9.05 -1.67 37.38
C LEU A 79 7.92 -0.63 37.25
N PRO A 80 8.05 0.55 37.89
CA PRO A 80 7.08 1.62 37.76
C PRO A 80 7.35 2.39 36.45
N GLY A 81 6.30 2.58 35.66
CA GLY A 81 6.30 3.52 34.54
C GLY A 81 5.79 2.90 33.25
N GLY A 82 4.52 3.12 32.96
CA GLY A 82 3.97 2.87 31.64
C GLY A 82 4.69 3.72 30.61
N ALA A 83 5.65 3.13 29.91
CA ALA A 83 6.07 3.62 28.61
C ALA A 83 4.98 3.20 27.62
N GLN A 84 3.97 4.06 27.47
CA GLN A 84 3.24 4.12 26.21
C GLN A 84 4.32 4.29 25.14
N VAL A 85 4.38 3.37 24.18
CA VAL A 85 5.14 3.61 22.94
C VAL A 85 4.48 4.83 22.34
N ALA A 86 5.12 6.00 22.46
CA ALA A 86 4.64 7.20 21.82
C ALA A 86 4.72 6.93 20.32
N GLU A 87 3.57 6.92 19.66
CA GLU A 87 3.53 7.08 18.22
C GLU A 87 4.39 8.31 17.88
N PRO A 88 5.31 8.20 16.89
CA PRO A 88 6.21 9.28 16.54
C PRO A 88 5.39 10.52 16.24
N THR A 89 5.50 11.53 17.11
CA THR A 89 4.82 12.81 16.91
C THR A 89 5.64 13.60 15.90
N VAL A 90 5.26 13.47 14.62
CA VAL A 90 5.89 14.15 13.49
C VAL A 90 5.78 15.66 13.70
N THR A 91 6.89 16.30 14.07
CA THR A 91 6.97 17.76 14.21
C THR A 91 7.49 18.33 12.89
N ALA A 92 6.57 18.90 12.09
CA ALA A 92 6.90 19.57 10.84
C ALA A 92 7.92 20.70 11.08
N GLY A 93 9.08 20.65 10.42
CA GLY A 93 10.02 21.78 10.51
C GLY A 93 11.40 21.62 9.88
N ASN A 94 11.90 20.41 9.65
CA ASN A 94 13.32 20.21 9.27
C ASN A 94 13.52 19.34 8.02
N ALA A 95 12.45 18.95 7.33
CA ALA A 95 12.54 18.10 6.15
C ALA A 95 13.23 18.81 4.97
N PHE A 96 13.84 18.03 4.07
CA PHE A 96 14.35 18.45 2.79
C PHE A 96 13.24 19.09 1.95
N VAL A 97 13.61 20.12 1.20
CA VAL A 97 12.67 20.74 0.26
C VAL A 97 12.35 19.74 -0.84
N GLY A 98 11.08 19.38 -1.02
CA GLY A 98 10.63 18.41 -2.01
C GLY A 98 10.34 17.01 -1.46
N SER A 99 10.71 16.71 -0.20
CA SER A 99 10.54 15.38 0.37
C SER A 99 9.08 14.95 0.45
N ASP A 100 8.20 15.88 0.81
CA ASP A 100 6.77 15.63 1.00
C ASP A 100 6.13 15.30 -0.34
N GLU A 101 6.48 16.05 -1.38
CA GLU A 101 6.01 15.83 -2.74
C GLU A 101 6.47 14.47 -3.29
N VAL A 102 7.70 14.05 -3.00
CA VAL A 102 8.22 12.73 -3.40
C VAL A 102 7.50 11.61 -2.65
N ALA A 103 7.34 11.74 -1.33
CA ALA A 103 6.65 10.75 -0.52
C ALA A 103 5.19 10.59 -0.98
N LEU A 104 4.49 11.71 -1.22
CA LEU A 104 3.13 11.73 -1.75
C LEU A 104 3.06 11.08 -3.14
N ALA A 105 3.93 11.46 -4.06
CA ALA A 105 3.95 10.92 -5.42
C ALA A 105 4.23 9.41 -5.43
N PHE A 106 5.08 8.92 -4.53
CA PHE A 106 5.36 7.50 -4.37
C PHE A 106 4.11 6.74 -3.89
N VAL A 107 3.44 7.22 -2.84
CA VAL A 107 2.22 6.56 -2.32
C VAL A 107 1.06 6.63 -3.31
N ASP A 108 0.92 7.75 -4.03
CA ASP A 108 -0.10 7.94 -5.08
C ASP A 108 0.13 6.95 -6.25
N ALA A 109 1.39 6.81 -6.69
CA ALA A 109 1.76 5.83 -7.70
C ALA A 109 1.47 4.39 -7.25
N LEU A 110 1.70 4.07 -5.97
CA LEU A 110 1.33 2.78 -5.42
C LEU A 110 -0.20 2.59 -5.36
N ALA A 111 -0.97 3.62 -5.04
CA ALA A 111 -2.43 3.57 -4.99
C ALA A 111 -3.06 3.34 -6.37
N ASP A 112 -2.52 4.03 -7.39
CA ASP A 112 -2.99 3.96 -8.78
C ASP A 112 -2.50 2.70 -9.52
N GLY A 113 -1.59 1.95 -8.90
CA GLY A 113 -0.91 0.82 -9.51
C GLY A 113 0.07 1.19 -10.62
N ASP A 114 0.54 2.44 -10.63
CA ASP A 114 1.62 2.91 -11.48
C ASP A 114 2.97 2.53 -10.86
N TRP A 115 3.25 1.23 -10.87
CA TRP A 115 4.47 0.68 -10.27
C TRP A 115 5.75 1.21 -10.90
N GLN A 116 5.69 1.60 -12.17
CA GLN A 116 6.86 2.16 -12.85
C GLN A 116 7.23 3.51 -12.25
N THR A 117 6.25 4.39 -12.02
CA THR A 117 6.49 5.66 -11.35
C THR A 117 7.02 5.46 -9.93
N ALA A 118 6.44 4.54 -9.14
CA ALA A 118 6.94 4.24 -7.80
C ALA A 118 8.39 3.71 -7.83
N TYR A 119 8.70 2.83 -8.78
CA TYR A 119 10.04 2.29 -9.00
C TYR A 119 11.05 3.39 -9.40
N ASP A 120 10.66 4.30 -10.30
CA ASP A 120 11.52 5.40 -10.76
C ASP A 120 11.80 6.43 -9.64
N LEU A 121 10.87 6.58 -8.69
CA LEU A 121 11.06 7.38 -7.47
C LEU A 121 11.88 6.66 -6.39
N SER A 122 12.07 5.35 -6.52
CA SER A 122 12.83 4.56 -5.55
C SER A 122 14.34 4.73 -5.75
N CYS A 123 15.10 4.60 -4.68
CA CYS A 123 16.55 4.68 -4.75
C CYS A 123 17.17 3.40 -5.32
N VAL A 124 18.46 3.45 -5.66
CA VAL A 124 19.14 2.36 -6.39
C VAL A 124 19.09 1.04 -5.64
N GLU A 125 19.16 1.05 -4.31
CA GLU A 125 19.11 -0.16 -3.50
C GLU A 125 17.74 -0.86 -3.59
N VAL A 126 16.66 -0.08 -3.61
CA VAL A 126 15.29 -0.61 -3.79
C VAL A 126 15.12 -1.10 -5.22
N GLN A 127 15.60 -0.34 -6.22
CA GLN A 127 15.57 -0.74 -7.63
C GLN A 127 16.34 -2.05 -7.88
N ASP A 128 17.52 -2.21 -7.27
CA ASP A 128 18.33 -3.42 -7.35
C ASP A 128 17.63 -4.62 -6.68
N ALA A 129 17.01 -4.40 -5.52
CA ALA A 129 16.24 -5.43 -4.81
C ALA A 129 15.03 -5.91 -5.64
N SER A 130 14.28 -4.97 -6.22
CA SER A 130 13.17 -5.25 -7.13
C SER A 130 13.62 -5.97 -8.40
N THR A 131 14.76 -5.56 -8.96
CA THR A 131 15.36 -6.23 -10.13
C THR A 131 15.77 -7.67 -9.80
N ALA A 132 16.33 -7.90 -8.62
CA ALA A 132 16.67 -9.24 -8.17
C ALA A 132 15.43 -10.11 -7.95
N ALA A 133 14.34 -9.55 -7.41
CA ALA A 133 13.06 -10.23 -7.25
C ALA A 133 12.41 -10.58 -8.60
N ALA A 134 12.63 -9.75 -9.62
CA ALA A 134 12.08 -9.93 -10.96
C ALA A 134 12.79 -10.99 -11.81
N ALA A 135 13.64 -11.84 -11.22
CA ALA A 135 14.33 -12.91 -11.95
C ALA A 135 13.37 -13.84 -12.71
N ASP A 136 12.17 -14.08 -12.15
CA ASP A 136 11.16 -14.96 -12.74
C ASP A 136 10.08 -14.21 -13.54
N SER A 137 9.67 -13.02 -13.09
CA SER A 137 8.60 -12.23 -13.72
C SER A 137 9.09 -11.33 -14.85
N GLY A 138 10.35 -10.90 -14.80
CA GLY A 138 10.96 -9.98 -15.76
C GLY A 138 10.50 -8.52 -15.63
N ASP A 139 9.77 -8.18 -14.57
CA ASP A 139 9.22 -6.84 -14.34
C ASP A 139 9.54 -6.34 -12.91
N PRO A 140 10.64 -5.60 -12.72
CA PRO A 140 11.06 -5.06 -11.42
C PRO A 140 10.02 -4.14 -10.77
N ALA A 141 9.34 -3.33 -11.58
CA ALA A 141 8.32 -2.42 -11.08
C ALA A 141 7.13 -3.22 -10.50
N TYR A 142 6.66 -4.23 -11.24
CA TYR A 142 5.64 -5.14 -10.73
C TYR A 142 6.04 -5.81 -9.41
N GLU A 143 7.30 -6.27 -9.27
CA GLU A 143 7.77 -6.88 -8.02
C GLU A 143 7.82 -5.90 -6.84
N LEU A 144 8.11 -4.62 -7.09
CA LEU A 144 8.02 -3.57 -6.06
C LEU A 144 6.58 -3.43 -5.56
N GLY A 145 5.62 -3.29 -6.48
CA GLY A 145 4.20 -3.20 -6.14
C GLY A 145 3.69 -4.45 -5.43
N ARG A 146 4.09 -5.64 -5.90
CA ARG A 146 3.76 -6.92 -5.26
C ARG A 146 4.33 -7.00 -3.84
N TYR A 147 5.59 -6.63 -3.63
CA TYR A 147 6.19 -6.59 -2.31
C TYR A 147 5.42 -5.66 -1.37
N PHE A 148 5.08 -4.46 -1.84
CA PHE A 148 4.29 -3.51 -1.06
C PHE A 148 2.95 -4.12 -0.61
N TYR A 149 2.16 -4.67 -1.53
CA TYR A 149 0.87 -5.26 -1.12
C TYR A 149 1.03 -6.50 -0.27
N GLU A 150 1.87 -7.46 -0.65
CA GLU A 150 1.93 -8.76 0.00
C GLU A 150 2.67 -8.70 1.35
N GLN A 151 3.75 -7.93 1.43
CA GLN A 151 4.63 -7.90 2.60
C GLN A 151 4.37 -6.70 3.51
N VAL A 152 4.10 -5.52 2.95
CA VAL A 152 3.86 -4.31 3.77
C VAL A 152 2.42 -4.26 4.24
N LEU A 153 1.45 -4.45 3.32
CA LEU A 153 0.02 -4.42 3.65
C LEU A 153 -0.57 -5.79 4.03
N GLY A 154 0.23 -6.85 4.04
CA GLY A 154 -0.24 -8.20 4.41
C GLY A 154 -1.23 -8.82 3.41
N GLY A 155 -1.22 -8.35 2.17
CA GLY A 155 -2.10 -8.80 1.09
C GLY A 155 -3.45 -8.08 1.03
N VAL A 156 -3.67 -7.07 1.87
CA VAL A 156 -4.89 -6.24 1.87
C VAL A 156 -4.65 -4.99 1.02
N GLY A 157 -5.62 -4.65 0.17
CA GLY A 157 -5.60 -3.39 -0.57
C GLY A 157 -5.93 -2.20 0.34
N PHE A 158 -5.74 -1.00 -0.18
CA PHE A 158 -6.18 0.23 0.48
C PHE A 158 -6.96 1.09 -0.51
N SER A 159 -7.96 1.80 -0.01
CA SER A 159 -8.90 2.60 -0.83
C SER A 159 -8.73 4.10 -0.65
N GLY A 160 -7.90 4.51 0.31
CA GLY A 160 -7.62 5.90 0.62
C GLY A 160 -6.56 6.04 1.69
N GLY A 161 -6.29 7.29 2.08
CA GLY A 161 -5.43 7.61 3.21
C GLY A 161 -5.24 9.11 3.39
N SER A 162 -4.55 9.49 4.47
CA SER A 162 -4.10 10.86 4.73
C SER A 162 -2.57 10.91 4.85
N PHE A 163 -1.99 12.01 4.41
CA PHE A 163 -0.62 12.36 4.75
C PHE A 163 -0.62 13.12 6.08
N ASP A 164 0.05 12.56 7.07
CA ASP A 164 0.04 13.07 8.44
C ASP A 164 1.18 14.08 8.67
N GLY A 165 2.21 14.02 7.82
CA GLY A 165 3.31 14.99 7.77
C GLY A 165 4.66 14.30 7.54
N SER A 166 5.72 15.09 7.51
CA SER A 166 7.10 14.59 7.46
C SER A 166 7.96 15.13 8.61
N GLN A 167 8.98 14.34 8.95
CA GLN A 167 10.01 14.72 9.92
C GLN A 167 11.38 14.27 9.41
N HIS A 168 12.38 15.13 9.60
CA HIS A 168 13.77 14.77 9.38
C HIS A 168 14.31 13.93 10.56
N ASP A 169 14.87 12.76 10.27
CA ASP A 169 15.63 11.95 11.21
C ASP A 169 17.11 12.32 11.14
N GLU A 170 17.61 13.03 12.14
CA GLU A 170 19.01 13.46 12.23
C GLU A 170 20.00 12.28 12.37
N THR A 171 19.54 11.12 12.80
CA THR A 171 20.39 9.93 13.02
C THR A 171 20.73 9.27 11.70
N THR A 172 19.74 9.12 10.83
CA THR A 172 19.88 8.47 9.52
C THR A 172 20.12 9.48 8.40
N GLY A 173 19.83 10.76 8.63
CA GLY A 173 19.89 11.80 7.61
C GLY A 173 18.79 11.66 6.55
N THR A 174 17.65 11.10 6.91
CA THR A 174 16.51 10.84 6.01
C THR A 174 15.26 11.55 6.49
N ASP A 175 14.41 11.98 5.56
CA ASP A 175 13.06 12.40 5.93
C ASP A 175 12.12 11.21 5.98
N ILE A 176 11.20 11.24 6.92
CA ILE A 176 10.19 10.21 7.12
C ILE A 176 8.83 10.85 6.91
N GLY A 177 8.17 10.52 5.80
CA GLY A 177 6.77 10.85 5.55
C GLY A 177 5.86 9.80 6.19
N ALA A 178 4.89 10.24 6.99
CA ALA A 178 3.91 9.36 7.63
C ALA A 178 2.55 9.48 6.94
N PHE A 179 1.94 8.32 6.68
CA PHE A 179 0.62 8.20 6.08
C PHE A 179 -0.25 7.29 6.92
N THR A 180 -1.53 7.64 7.07
CA THR A 180 -2.55 6.74 7.59
C THR A 180 -3.38 6.25 6.40
N LEU A 181 -3.28 4.97 6.07
CA LEU A 181 -3.99 4.32 4.98
C LEU A 181 -5.28 3.66 5.49
N ASP A 182 -6.36 3.79 4.72
CA ASP A 182 -7.64 3.12 4.96
C ASP A 182 -7.66 1.79 4.18
N LEU A 183 -7.53 0.67 4.88
CA LEU A 183 -7.49 -0.66 4.26
C LEU A 183 -8.90 -1.13 3.85
N ASP A 184 -8.95 -2.00 2.84
CA ASP A 184 -10.21 -2.51 2.28
C ASP A 184 -11.01 -3.40 3.25
N ASP A 185 -10.35 -3.94 4.29
CA ASP A 185 -11.00 -4.70 5.36
C ASP A 185 -11.58 -3.81 6.48
N GLY A 186 -11.38 -2.50 6.38
CA GLY A 186 -11.84 -1.50 7.35
C GLY A 186 -10.85 -1.21 8.48
N GLU A 187 -9.66 -1.81 8.47
CA GLU A 187 -8.56 -1.43 9.36
C GLU A 187 -7.78 -0.20 8.83
N THR A 188 -6.94 0.38 9.69
CA THR A 188 -6.03 1.48 9.30
C THR A 188 -4.59 1.03 9.44
N PHE A 189 -3.74 1.44 8.51
CA PHE A 189 -2.32 1.12 8.49
C PHE A 189 -1.47 2.39 8.44
N THR A 190 -0.50 2.52 9.35
CA THR A 190 0.47 3.62 9.30
C THR A 190 1.64 3.23 8.41
N LEU A 191 1.71 3.84 7.22
CA LEU A 191 2.83 3.69 6.29
C LEU A 191 3.87 4.80 6.55
N LEU A 192 5.11 4.40 6.74
CA LEU A 192 6.27 5.28 6.82
C LEU A 192 7.05 5.19 5.52
N VAL A 193 7.33 6.33 4.88
CA VAL A 193 8.11 6.44 3.65
C VAL A 193 9.39 7.21 3.94
N TYR A 194 10.54 6.60 3.68
CA TYR A 194 11.85 7.17 3.98
C TYR A 194 12.47 7.77 2.71
N VAL A 195 12.56 9.10 2.68
CA VAL A 195 13.08 9.89 1.56
C VAL A 195 14.50 10.38 1.88
N GLN A 196 15.42 10.13 0.95
CA GLN A 196 16.80 10.58 1.04
C GLN A 196 16.98 12.03 0.57
N ALA A 197 18.15 12.61 0.85
CA ALA A 197 18.50 13.98 0.45
C ALA A 197 18.52 14.20 -1.08
N ASP A 198 18.61 13.13 -1.88
CA ASP A 198 18.54 13.16 -3.34
C ASP A 198 17.10 13.03 -3.88
N LEU A 199 16.10 13.08 -2.99
CA LEU A 199 14.67 12.98 -3.29
C LEU A 199 14.27 11.62 -3.90
N THR A 200 14.85 10.54 -3.38
CA THR A 200 14.46 9.16 -3.69
C THR A 200 13.95 8.42 -2.46
N VAL A 201 13.06 7.45 -2.66
CA VAL A 201 12.51 6.59 -1.60
C VAL A 201 13.41 5.37 -1.41
N CYS A 202 13.99 5.22 -0.23
CA CYS A 202 14.88 4.08 0.07
C CYS A 202 14.32 3.02 0.99
N ASP A 203 13.24 3.33 1.70
CA ASP A 203 12.57 2.37 2.56
C ASP A 203 11.10 2.76 2.71
N PHE A 204 10.24 1.76 2.92
CA PHE A 204 8.83 1.96 3.17
C PHE A 204 8.26 0.77 3.95
N ARG A 205 7.46 1.05 5.00
CA ARG A 205 6.95 0.01 5.91
C ARG A 205 5.80 0.46 6.78
#